data_AF-A0A2T2TRE3-F1
#
_entry.id   AF-A0A2T2TRE3-F1
#
_cell.length_a   1.000
_cell.length_b   1.000
_cell.length_c   1.000
_cell.angle_alpha   90.00
_cell.angle_beta   90.00
_cell.angle_gamma   90.00
#
_symmetry.space_group_name_H-M   'P 1'
#
loop_
_entity.id
_entity.type
_entity.pdbx_description
1 polymer ?
#
loop_
_entity_poly.entity_id
_entity_poly.type
_entity_poly.pdbx_seq_one_letter_code
_entity_poly.pdbx_strand_id
1 'polypeptide(L)'
;MSSDDASEDFPASKLERSGLFAKTGLKVGKNYARYLMDRATGEGDPEARKKELNTQNARDLFKEFTRLRGTALKLAQSMSMDTGLLPDEFMEVMAEAQYSVPPMNKALVRKRIRDGLGRFPELLFDAFEPEAMAAASLGQVH
;
A
#
# COMPACT_ATOMS: atom_id res chain seq x y z
N MET A 1 -24.71 6.30 -13.34
CA MET A 1 -24.28 5.05 -13.98
C MET A 1 -23.01 5.34 -14.77
N SER A 2 -21.85 5.09 -14.17
CA SER A 2 -20.63 4.67 -14.86
C SER A 2 -19.74 4.07 -13.78
N SER A 3 -19.86 2.76 -13.72
CA SER A 3 -19.04 1.82 -12.99
C SER A 3 -17.62 1.86 -13.54
N ASP A 4 -16.75 2.67 -12.93
CA ASP A 4 -15.31 2.43 -12.93
C ASP A 4 -14.98 1.57 -11.71
N ASP A 5 -15.47 0.33 -11.75
CA ASP A 5 -14.96 -0.77 -10.94
C ASP A 5 -13.61 -1.16 -11.58
N ALA A 6 -12.59 -0.34 -11.32
CA ALA A 6 -11.21 -0.70 -11.58
C ALA A 6 -10.93 -1.88 -10.66
N SER A 7 -11.17 -3.09 -11.15
CA SER A 7 -10.72 -4.34 -10.55
C SER A 7 -9.30 -4.12 -10.03
N GLU A 8 -9.15 -3.96 -8.72
CA GLU A 8 -7.85 -3.76 -8.11
C GLU A 8 -7.04 -5.02 -8.35
N ASP A 9 -6.22 -4.99 -9.40
CA ASP A 9 -5.51 -6.16 -9.89
C ASP A 9 -4.33 -6.41 -8.94
N PHE A 10 -4.56 -7.30 -7.97
CA PHE A 10 -3.56 -7.65 -6.98
C PHE A 10 -2.56 -8.64 -7.59
N PRO A 11 -1.26 -8.34 -7.61
CA PRO A 11 -0.25 -9.23 -8.18
C PRO A 11 -0.24 -10.58 -7.46
N ALA A 12 -0.60 -11.62 -8.20
CA ALA A 12 -0.73 -12.98 -7.71
C ALA A 12 0.62 -13.71 -7.71
N SER A 13 1.52 -13.36 -8.64
CA SER A 13 2.79 -14.03 -8.85
C SER A 13 4.02 -13.21 -8.42
N LYS A 14 5.16 -13.88 -8.18
CA LYS A 14 6.43 -13.21 -7.85
C LYS A 14 6.90 -12.25 -8.96
N LEU A 15 6.67 -12.60 -10.23
CA LEU A 15 7.07 -11.79 -11.38
C LEU A 15 6.28 -10.49 -11.48
N GLU A 16 4.97 -10.54 -11.27
CA GLU A 16 4.13 -9.33 -11.25
C GLU A 16 4.54 -8.39 -10.12
N ARG A 17 4.86 -8.93 -8.94
CA ARG A 17 5.37 -8.15 -7.81
C ARG A 17 6.72 -7.50 -8.15
N SER A 18 7.65 -8.23 -8.75
CA SER A 18 8.93 -7.66 -9.21
C SER A 18 8.75 -6.56 -10.26
N GLY A 19 7.82 -6.74 -11.19
CA GLY A 19 7.46 -5.72 -12.18
C GLY A 19 6.90 -4.45 -11.53
N LEU A 20 6.09 -4.61 -10.48
CA LEU A 20 5.58 -3.49 -9.68
C LEU A 20 6.69 -2.68 -9.02
N PHE A 21 7.66 -3.36 -8.40
CA PHE A 21 8.84 -2.70 -7.81
C PHE A 21 9.65 -1.94 -8.85
N ALA A 22 9.92 -2.57 -10.01
CA ALA A 22 10.68 -1.93 -11.09
C ALA A 22 9.96 -0.67 -11.62
N LYS A 23 8.64 -0.76 -11.85
CA LYS A 23 7.80 0.37 -12.28
C LYS A 23 7.82 1.52 -11.27
N THR A 24 7.70 1.19 -9.99
CA THR A 24 7.71 2.18 -8.90
C THR A 24 9.06 2.87 -8.80
N GLY A 25 10.16 2.11 -8.84
CA GLY A 25 11.51 2.65 -8.83
C GLY A 25 11.79 3.59 -10.02
N LEU A 26 11.34 3.22 -11.23
CA LEU A 26 11.46 4.07 -12.41
C LEU A 26 10.70 5.40 -12.26
N LYS A 27 9.49 5.37 -11.67
CA LYS A 27 8.67 6.56 -11.44
C LYS A 27 9.36 7.53 -10.47
N VAL A 28 9.84 7.02 -9.33
CA VAL A 28 10.55 7.81 -8.32
C VAL A 28 11.84 8.40 -8.89
N GLY A 29 12.62 7.60 -9.61
CA GLY A 29 13.86 8.05 -10.26
C GLY A 29 13.62 9.15 -11.28
N LYS A 30 12.55 9.04 -12.10
CA LYS A 30 12.15 10.09 -13.04
C LYS A 30 11.79 11.40 -12.34
N ASN A 31 11.01 11.32 -11.25
CA ASN A 31 10.61 12.49 -10.48
C ASN A 31 11.84 13.17 -9.84
N TYR A 32 12.79 12.39 -9.33
CA TYR A 32 14.04 12.92 -8.78
C TYR A 32 14.92 13.58 -9.86
N ALA A 33 15.04 12.97 -11.03
CA ALA A 33 15.77 13.56 -12.16
C ALA A 33 15.17 14.91 -12.59
N ARG A 34 13.82 15.01 -12.62
CA ARG A 34 13.13 16.28 -12.87
C ARG A 34 13.47 17.34 -11.82
N TYR A 35 13.47 16.98 -10.54
CA TYR A 35 13.88 17.90 -9.48
C TYR A 35 15.31 18.42 -9.65
N LEU A 36 16.27 17.56 -10.04
CA LEU A 36 17.64 17.99 -10.31
C LEU A 36 17.72 18.97 -11.49
N MET A 37 16.91 18.75 -12.54
CA MET A 37 16.82 19.68 -13.67
C MET A 37 16.21 21.02 -13.23
N ASP A 38 15.08 21.01 -12.54
CA ASP A 38 14.38 22.22 -12.07
C ASP A 38 15.24 23.03 -11.09
N ARG A 39 16.04 22.36 -10.26
CA ARG A 39 17.02 22.99 -9.37
C ARG A 39 18.13 23.68 -10.15
N ALA A 40 18.58 23.07 -11.25
CA ALA A 40 19.63 23.64 -12.10
C ALA A 40 19.13 24.85 -12.92
N THR A 41 17.83 24.92 -13.23
CA THR A 41 17.21 26.07 -13.92
C THR A 41 16.87 27.24 -12.98
N GLY A 42 16.96 27.03 -11.65
CA GLY A 42 16.75 28.09 -10.64
C GLY A 42 15.28 28.51 -10.46
N GLU A 43 14.34 27.65 -10.85
CA GLU A 43 12.92 28.01 -10.91
C GLU A 43 12.17 27.65 -9.61
N GLY A 44 11.83 28.66 -8.81
CA GLY A 44 11.01 28.54 -7.58
C GLY A 44 11.80 28.28 -6.29
N ASP A 45 11.09 28.07 -5.18
CA ASP A 45 11.69 27.75 -3.88
C ASP A 45 12.17 26.27 -3.83
N PRO A 46 13.49 26.02 -3.73
CA PRO A 46 14.06 24.67 -3.74
C PRO A 46 13.55 23.77 -2.61
N GLU A 47 13.28 24.33 -1.42
CA GLU A 47 12.85 23.54 -0.26
C GLU A 47 11.37 23.16 -0.38
N ALA A 48 10.50 24.10 -0.77
CA ALA A 48 9.10 23.81 -1.04
C ALA A 48 8.92 22.76 -2.15
N ARG A 49 9.70 22.85 -3.24
CA ARG A 49 9.69 21.86 -4.34
C ARG A 49 10.16 20.49 -3.88
N LYS A 50 11.21 20.42 -3.05
CA LYS A 50 11.73 19.16 -2.51
C LYS A 50 10.68 18.49 -1.61
N LYS A 51 10.02 19.25 -0.76
CA LYS A 51 8.93 18.76 0.10
C LYS A 51 7.76 18.20 -0.70
N GLU A 52 7.28 18.94 -1.71
CA GLU A 52 6.20 18.49 -2.60
C GLU A 52 6.60 17.21 -3.36
N LEU A 53 7.81 17.17 -3.91
CA LEU A 53 8.35 16.00 -4.60
C LEU A 53 8.37 14.77 -3.69
N ASN A 54 8.90 14.91 -2.47
CA ASN A 54 8.97 13.82 -1.50
C ASN A 54 7.57 13.34 -1.13
N THR A 55 6.64 14.26 -0.89
CA THR A 55 5.24 13.93 -0.57
C THR A 55 4.56 13.17 -1.70
N GLN A 56 4.73 13.60 -2.96
CA GLN A 56 4.19 12.90 -4.12
C GLN A 56 4.80 11.51 -4.30
N ASN A 57 6.13 11.40 -4.19
CA ASN A 57 6.82 10.13 -4.29
C ASN A 57 6.37 9.17 -3.19
N ALA A 58 6.22 9.64 -1.95
CA ALA A 58 5.73 8.85 -0.83
C ALA A 58 4.32 8.29 -1.09
N ARG A 59 3.40 9.14 -1.56
CA ARG A 59 2.02 8.73 -1.92
C ARG A 59 2.00 7.70 -3.04
N ASP A 60 2.81 7.91 -4.07
CA ASP A 60 2.92 7.01 -5.21
C ASP A 60 3.48 5.64 -4.81
N LEU A 61 4.56 5.62 -4.04
CA LEU A 61 5.14 4.40 -3.48
C LEU A 61 4.13 3.66 -2.62
N PHE A 62 3.45 4.38 -1.73
CA PHE A 62 2.44 3.77 -0.87
C PHE A 62 1.34 3.11 -1.70
N LYS A 63 0.73 3.86 -2.64
CA LYS A 63 -0.34 3.35 -3.51
C LYS A 63 0.05 2.08 -4.26
N GLU A 64 1.26 2.04 -4.79
CA GLU A 64 1.76 0.85 -5.48
C GLU A 64 2.01 -0.29 -4.48
N PHE A 65 2.57 -0.01 -3.30
CA PHE A 65 2.81 -1.03 -2.29
C PHE A 65 1.54 -1.62 -1.71
N THR A 66 0.44 -0.86 -1.55
CA THR A 66 -0.84 -1.39 -1.05
C THR A 66 -1.36 -2.53 -1.92
N ARG A 67 -1.02 -2.55 -3.22
CA ARG A 67 -1.33 -3.67 -4.13
C ARG A 67 -0.64 -4.97 -3.73
N LEU A 68 0.49 -4.91 -3.02
CA LEU A 68 1.26 -6.08 -2.58
C LEU A 68 0.68 -6.81 -1.36
N ARG A 69 -0.49 -6.42 -0.84
CA ARG A 69 -1.25 -7.01 0.30
C ARG A 69 -0.40 -7.39 1.52
N GLY A 70 -0.54 -6.68 2.65
CA GLY A 70 0.16 -7.00 3.91
C GLY A 70 1.69 -6.78 3.87
N THR A 71 2.33 -7.02 2.72
CA THR A 71 3.73 -6.67 2.43
C THR A 71 3.95 -5.16 2.46
N ALA A 72 2.95 -4.39 1.99
CA ALA A 72 2.93 -2.93 2.11
C ALA A 72 3.08 -2.47 3.56
N LEU A 73 2.29 -3.07 4.45
CA LEU A 73 2.29 -2.73 5.86
C LEU A 73 3.62 -3.11 6.52
N LYS A 74 4.20 -4.26 6.17
CA LYS A 74 5.55 -4.63 6.64
C LYS A 74 6.64 -3.68 6.15
N LEU A 75 6.55 -3.22 4.90
CA LEU A 75 7.48 -2.23 4.36
C LEU A 75 7.31 -0.89 5.08
N ALA A 76 6.08 -0.41 5.27
CA ALA A 76 5.78 0.80 6.03
C ALA A 76 6.28 0.70 7.49
N GLN A 77 6.05 -0.43 8.16
CA GLN A 77 6.57 -0.71 9.51
C GLN A 77 8.10 -0.73 9.52
N SER A 78 8.76 -1.40 8.57
CA SER A 78 10.22 -1.44 8.46
C SER A 78 10.82 -0.07 8.19
N MET A 79 10.22 0.71 7.29
CA MET A 79 10.62 2.06 6.94
C MET A 79 10.40 3.04 8.11
N SER A 80 9.34 2.84 8.90
CA SER A 80 9.04 3.62 10.09
C SER A 80 9.99 3.35 11.27
N MET A 81 10.75 2.24 11.24
CA MET A 81 11.68 1.88 12.32
C MET A 81 13.11 2.37 12.06
N ASP A 82 13.47 2.74 10.82
CA ASP A 82 14.82 3.20 10.46
C ASP A 82 14.77 4.63 9.89
N THR A 83 14.74 5.61 10.79
CA THR A 83 14.42 7.01 10.51
C THR A 83 15.60 7.86 10.02
N GLY A 84 16.75 7.24 9.69
CA GLY A 84 17.93 7.97 9.20
C GLY A 84 18.00 8.19 7.69
N LEU A 85 17.20 7.44 6.91
CA LEU A 85 17.36 7.33 5.45
C LEU A 85 16.22 7.95 4.64
N LEU A 86 15.07 8.20 5.25
CA LEU A 86 13.86 8.62 4.55
C LEU A 86 13.48 10.06 4.92
N PRO A 87 13.03 10.87 3.95
CA PRO A 87 12.50 12.20 4.25
C PRO A 87 11.27 12.13 5.17
N ASP A 88 11.07 13.16 6.00
CA ASP A 88 9.96 13.22 6.95
C ASP A 88 8.59 13.06 6.27
N GLU A 89 8.45 13.55 5.04
CA GLU A 89 7.21 13.43 4.26
C GLU A 89 6.84 11.97 3.97
N PHE A 90 7.82 11.07 3.89
CA PHE A 90 7.55 9.64 3.75
C PHE A 90 6.98 9.05 5.03
N MET A 91 7.49 9.48 6.19
CA MET A 91 6.98 8.99 7.48
C MET A 91 5.54 9.43 7.71
N GLU A 92 5.21 10.69 7.41
CA GLU A 92 3.85 11.23 7.54
C GLU A 92 2.85 10.44 6.66
N VAL A 93 3.17 10.27 5.37
CA VAL A 93 2.30 9.53 4.44
C VAL A 93 2.17 8.07 4.85
N MET A 94 3.26 7.42 5.28
CA MET A 94 3.23 6.01 5.69
C MET A 94 2.46 5.81 7.00
N ALA A 95 2.46 6.78 7.92
CA ALA A 95 1.66 6.71 9.13
C ALA A 95 0.15 6.75 8.82
N GLU A 96 -0.30 7.69 8.00
CA GLU A 96 -1.71 7.81 7.57
C GLU A 96 -2.19 6.54 6.83
N ALA A 97 -1.32 6.05 5.95
CA ALA A 97 -1.48 4.84 5.17
C ALA A 97 -1.74 3.56 5.99
N GLN A 98 -1.06 3.40 7.13
CA GLN A 98 -1.19 2.22 8.00
C GLN A 98 -2.63 2.03 8.50
N TYR A 99 -3.37 3.13 8.64
CA TYR A 99 -4.76 3.13 9.12
C TYR A 99 -5.80 2.94 8.00
N SER A 100 -5.40 2.94 6.73
CA SER A 100 -6.31 3.04 5.58
C SER A 100 -6.43 1.75 4.74
N VAL A 101 -6.05 0.59 5.27
CA VAL A 101 -6.07 -0.67 4.49
C VAL A 101 -7.50 -1.20 4.36
N PRO A 102 -8.04 -1.39 3.15
CA PRO A 102 -9.42 -1.83 2.96
C PRO A 102 -9.67 -3.27 3.43
N PRO A 103 -10.87 -3.59 3.93
CA PRO A 103 -11.23 -4.94 4.35
C PRO A 103 -11.24 -5.92 3.18
N MET A 104 -11.01 -7.20 3.47
CA MET A 104 -10.89 -8.28 2.50
C MET A 104 -12.28 -8.63 2.01
N ASN A 105 -12.39 -9.01 0.74
CA ASN A 105 -13.67 -9.46 0.19
C ASN A 105 -14.27 -10.60 1.04
N LYS A 106 -15.53 -10.45 1.46
CA LYS A 106 -16.28 -11.39 2.32
C LYS A 106 -16.22 -12.84 1.79
N ALA A 107 -16.30 -13.04 0.47
CA ALA A 107 -16.21 -14.37 -0.14
C ALA A 107 -14.81 -14.99 0.01
N LEU A 108 -13.77 -14.17 -0.03
CA LEU A 108 -12.39 -14.63 0.16
C LEU A 108 -12.14 -15.02 1.63
N VAL A 109 -12.69 -14.27 2.59
CA VAL A 109 -12.64 -14.62 4.03
C VAL A 109 -13.30 -15.98 4.27
N ARG A 110 -14.52 -16.16 3.77
CA ARG A 110 -15.25 -17.44 3.86
C ARG A 110 -14.48 -18.60 3.25
N LYS A 111 -13.88 -18.37 2.07
CA LYS A 111 -13.03 -19.35 1.39
C LYS A 111 -11.83 -19.74 2.26
N ARG A 112 -11.14 -18.77 2.87
CA ARG A 112 -9.98 -19.02 3.74
C ARG A 112 -10.33 -19.83 4.98
N ILE A 113 -11.45 -19.53 5.63
CA ILE A 113 -11.94 -20.30 6.78
C ILE A 113 -12.23 -21.74 6.36
N ARG A 114 -12.92 -21.95 5.23
CA ARG A 114 -13.17 -23.29 4.70
C ARG A 114 -11.89 -24.04 4.35
N ASP A 115 -10.95 -23.38 3.68
CA ASP A 115 -9.70 -24.02 3.27
C ASP A 115 -8.84 -24.39 4.50
N GLY A 116 -8.95 -23.66 5.62
CA GLY A 116 -8.23 -23.94 6.87
C GLY A 116 -8.92 -24.89 7.85
N LEU A 117 -10.25 -24.84 7.95
CA LEU A 117 -11.06 -25.60 8.93
C LEU A 117 -11.94 -26.68 8.29
N GLY A 118 -11.93 -26.82 6.97
CA GLY A 118 -12.62 -27.86 6.21
C GLY A 118 -14.08 -27.59 5.87
N ARG A 119 -14.74 -26.61 6.50
CA ARG A 119 -16.13 -26.20 6.19
C ARG A 119 -16.29 -24.69 6.23
N PHE A 120 -17.35 -24.20 5.59
CA PHE A 120 -17.69 -22.79 5.65
C PHE A 120 -18.02 -22.34 7.09
N PRO A 121 -17.76 -21.07 7.45
CA PRO A 121 -17.91 -20.58 8.82
C PRO A 121 -19.32 -20.79 9.39
N GLU A 122 -20.36 -20.67 8.55
CA GLU A 122 -21.77 -20.85 8.96
C GLU A 122 -22.11 -22.30 9.38
N LEU A 123 -21.21 -23.25 9.12
CA LEU A 123 -21.35 -24.66 9.54
C LEU A 123 -20.45 -25.01 10.73
N LEU A 124 -19.58 -24.08 11.15
CA LEU A 124 -18.57 -24.31 12.19
C LEU A 124 -18.87 -23.52 13.47
N PHE A 125 -19.51 -22.36 13.35
CA PHE A 125 -19.79 -21.44 14.46
C PHE A 125 -21.30 -21.17 14.55
N ASP A 126 -21.78 -20.89 15.76
CA ASP A 126 -23.19 -20.50 15.98
C ASP A 126 -23.54 -19.19 15.26
N ALA A 127 -22.57 -18.28 15.14
CA ALA A 127 -22.66 -17.05 14.36
C ALA A 127 -21.29 -16.67 13.79
N PHE A 128 -21.30 -15.99 12.64
CA PHE A 128 -20.09 -15.46 11.99
C PHE A 128 -20.42 -14.10 11.37
N GLU A 129 -19.66 -13.06 11.70
CA GLU A 129 -19.79 -11.72 11.14
C GLU A 129 -18.90 -11.56 9.89
N PRO A 130 -19.47 -11.44 8.68
CA PRO A 130 -18.68 -11.26 7.47
C PRO A 130 -17.93 -9.92 7.41
N GLU A 131 -18.32 -8.92 8.21
CA GLU A 131 -17.63 -7.63 8.29
C GLU A 131 -16.48 -7.68 9.29
N ALA A 132 -15.35 -7.10 8.91
CA ALA A 132 -14.18 -7.09 9.79
C ALA A 132 -14.38 -6.07 10.92
N MET A 133 -14.20 -6.52 12.16
CA MET A 133 -14.22 -5.66 13.35
C MET A 133 -12.93 -4.83 13.46
N ALA A 134 -11.80 -5.39 13.01
CA ALA A 134 -10.50 -4.73 13.06
C ALA A 134 -9.56 -5.24 11.97
N ALA A 135 -8.63 -4.36 11.54
CA ALA A 135 -7.49 -4.74 10.73
C ALA A 135 -6.36 -5.26 11.63
N ALA A 136 -5.71 -6.35 11.23
CA ALA A 136 -4.50 -6.88 11.84
C ALA A 136 -3.33 -6.78 10.85
N SER A 137 -2.09 -6.89 11.33
CA SER A 137 -0.89 -6.63 10.52
C SER A 137 -0.78 -7.45 9.22
N LEU A 138 -1.35 -8.66 9.19
CA LEU A 138 -1.36 -9.55 8.03
C LEU A 138 -2.74 -10.14 7.74
N GLY A 139 -3.77 -9.64 8.39
CA GLY A 139 -5.07 -10.28 8.41
C GLY A 139 -6.14 -9.34 8.94
N GLN A 140 -7.29 -9.92 9.25
CA GLN A 140 -8.47 -9.19 9.72
C GLN A 140 -9.08 -9.99 10.85
N VAL A 141 -9.71 -9.28 11.77
CA VAL A 141 -10.46 -9.86 12.88
C VAL A 141 -11.93 -9.78 12.50
N HIS A 142 -12.57 -10.95 12.48
CA HIS A 142 -13.99 -11.17 12.24
C HIS A 142 -14.58 -11.83 13.48
#